data_AF-A0AA96GGK2-F1
#
_entry.id   AF-A0AA96GGK2-F1
#
_cell.length_a   1.000
_cell.length_b   1.000
_cell.length_c   1.000
_cell.angle_alpha   90.00
_cell.angle_beta   90.00
_cell.angle_gamma   90.00
#
_symmetry.space_group_name_H-M   'P 1'
#
loop_
_entity.id
_entity.type
_entity.pdbx_description
1 polymer ?
#
loop_
_entity_poly.entity_id
_entity_poly.type
_entity_poly.pdbx_seq_one_letter_code
_entity_poly.pdbx_strand_id
1 'polypeptide(L)'
;MVSKEPVKSMNPMICQGNTRKSSWIFLTVWIGATVLFLFEVGLSRSEGCLETEPFSEVLNLKSIQKEMINVSLAYTYKPWVPGHLFFADREAALSPQPSPDFSSKRTGSALVGSVMALLATFESANVLPPEGTSQANQLIHGLIQMQAALVKSQSSELSDYFSAAVEQRFEKESTGLLQSIHQSGLTSKLLEALVSYNHKIPMWEKPALIKLFQRYNISRPDWELIEKIFGEAEVAYRMKGSSIHDAYELWRAQMPGGRS
;
A
#
# COMPACT_ATOMS: atom_id res chain seq x y z
N MET A 1 -50.63 -8.58 -52.70
CA MET A 1 -49.36 -7.94 -53.10
C MET A 1 -48.63 -7.54 -51.84
N VAL A 2 -47.57 -8.27 -51.50
CA VAL A 2 -46.78 -8.10 -50.28
C VAL A 2 -45.58 -7.21 -50.64
N SER A 3 -45.49 -6.02 -50.04
CA SER A 3 -44.36 -5.12 -50.21
C SER A 3 -43.38 -5.35 -49.06
N LYS A 4 -42.20 -5.92 -49.36
CA LYS A 4 -41.07 -6.07 -48.44
C LYS A 4 -40.17 -4.84 -48.59
N GLU A 5 -40.03 -4.06 -47.54
CA GLU A 5 -38.96 -3.06 -47.45
C GLU A 5 -37.65 -3.69 -46.94
N PRO A 6 -36.49 -3.31 -47.47
CA PRO A 6 -35.20 -3.79 -47.00
C PRO A 6 -34.70 -2.99 -45.79
N VAL A 7 -34.50 -3.68 -44.66
CA VAL A 7 -33.83 -3.14 -43.48
C VAL A 7 -32.35 -2.93 -43.79
N LYS A 8 -31.93 -1.67 -43.83
CA LYS A 8 -30.55 -1.23 -44.02
C LYS A 8 -29.76 -1.49 -42.72
N SER A 9 -28.94 -2.52 -42.76
CA SER A 9 -27.91 -2.80 -41.76
C SER A 9 -26.87 -1.67 -41.76
N MET A 10 -26.74 -0.96 -40.64
CA MET A 10 -25.62 -0.03 -40.39
C MET A 10 -24.88 -0.49 -39.14
N ASN A 11 -23.59 -0.77 -39.37
CA ASN A 11 -22.62 -1.33 -38.44
C ASN A 11 -22.49 -0.54 -37.12
N PRO A 12 -22.19 -1.23 -36.00
CA PRO A 12 -21.79 -0.54 -34.79
C PRO A 12 -20.41 0.10 -34.99
N MET A 13 -20.38 1.41 -34.75
CA MET A 13 -19.20 2.25 -34.69
C MET A 13 -18.33 1.76 -33.52
N ILE A 14 -17.21 1.12 -33.84
CA ILE A 14 -16.21 0.66 -32.87
C ILE A 14 -15.57 1.91 -32.26
N CYS A 15 -15.93 2.22 -31.01
CA CYS A 15 -15.17 3.13 -30.18
C CYS A 15 -13.79 2.51 -29.92
N GLN A 16 -12.77 2.97 -30.65
CA GLN A 16 -11.37 2.74 -30.30
C GLN A 16 -11.09 3.41 -28.95
N GLY A 17 -11.23 2.61 -27.87
CA GLY A 17 -10.72 2.95 -26.55
C GLY A 17 -9.20 3.04 -26.63
N ASN A 18 -8.69 4.25 -26.43
CA ASN A 18 -7.27 4.55 -26.32
C ASN A 18 -6.66 3.73 -25.17
N THR A 19 -6.00 2.61 -25.50
CA THR A 19 -5.28 1.77 -24.54
C THR A 19 -4.02 2.50 -24.09
N ARG A 20 -4.14 3.41 -23.12
CA ARG A 20 -3.00 3.76 -22.26
C ARG A 20 -2.68 2.51 -21.45
N LYS A 21 -1.75 1.70 -21.96
CA LYS A 21 -1.08 0.67 -21.18
C LYS A 21 -0.22 1.39 -20.14
N SER A 22 -0.83 1.81 -19.03
CA SER A 22 -0.10 2.06 -17.78
C SER A 22 0.40 0.68 -17.35
N SER A 23 1.69 0.50 -17.31
CA SER A 23 2.31 -0.80 -17.04
C SER A 23 2.99 -0.70 -15.68
N TRP A 24 2.18 -0.68 -14.61
CA TRP A 24 2.68 -0.66 -13.23
C TRP A 24 3.51 -1.92 -12.92
N ILE A 25 3.37 -2.97 -13.75
CA ILE A 25 4.10 -4.24 -13.69
C ILE A 25 5.63 -4.06 -13.79
N PHE A 26 6.15 -3.00 -14.44
CA PHE A 26 7.60 -2.76 -14.49
C PHE A 26 8.20 -2.22 -13.18
N LEU A 27 7.37 -1.82 -12.22
CA LEU A 27 7.83 -1.37 -10.90
C LEU A 27 7.92 -2.52 -9.87
N THR A 28 7.81 -3.78 -10.28
CA THR A 28 7.99 -4.95 -9.39
C THR A 28 9.39 -5.05 -8.76
N VAL A 29 10.42 -4.47 -9.39
CA VAL A 29 11.79 -4.43 -8.86
C VAL A 29 12.10 -3.11 -8.14
N TRP A 30 11.45 -2.00 -8.51
CA TRP A 30 11.71 -0.68 -7.93
C TRP A 30 10.85 -0.37 -6.69
N ILE A 31 9.57 -0.80 -6.66
CA ILE A 31 8.71 -0.70 -5.47
C ILE A 31 9.28 -1.51 -4.32
N GLY A 32 9.95 -2.64 -4.58
CA GLY A 32 10.63 -3.39 -3.53
C GLY A 32 11.61 -2.51 -2.74
N ALA A 33 12.45 -1.74 -3.44
CA ALA A 33 13.41 -0.84 -2.82
C ALA A 33 12.74 0.42 -2.23
N THR A 34 11.77 1.03 -2.91
CA THR A 34 11.11 2.25 -2.42
C THR A 34 10.11 1.98 -1.29
N VAL A 35 9.45 0.83 -1.25
CA VAL A 35 8.57 0.42 -0.14
C VAL A 35 9.40 -0.01 1.05
N LEU A 36 10.53 -0.71 0.87
CA LEU A 36 11.51 -0.89 1.95
C LEU A 36 12.01 0.47 2.45
N PHE A 37 12.40 1.37 1.55
CA PHE A 37 12.95 2.68 1.92
C PHE A 37 11.93 3.64 2.52
N LEU A 38 10.66 3.66 2.08
CA LEU A 38 9.61 4.48 2.71
C LEU A 38 9.17 3.91 4.06
N PHE A 39 9.24 2.59 4.22
CA PHE A 39 9.00 1.95 5.51
C PHE A 39 10.15 2.17 6.51
N GLU A 40 11.36 2.44 6.01
CA GLU A 40 12.59 2.64 6.80
C GLU A 40 12.91 4.14 7.03
N VAL A 41 12.65 5.00 6.04
CA VAL A 41 12.84 6.46 6.11
C VAL A 41 11.68 7.18 6.79
N GLY A 42 10.49 6.56 6.85
CA GLY A 42 9.40 7.04 7.72
C GLY A 42 9.75 7.05 9.22
N LEU A 43 10.90 6.50 9.62
CA LEU A 43 11.30 6.36 11.04
C LEU A 43 12.76 6.76 11.35
N SER A 44 13.59 7.14 10.37
CA SER A 44 15.00 7.50 10.63
C SER A 44 15.26 9.00 10.55
N ARG A 45 14.95 9.71 11.64
CA ARG A 45 15.76 10.83 12.11
C ARG A 45 16.17 10.53 13.56
N SER A 46 17.23 9.77 13.71
CA SER A 46 17.97 9.66 14.97
C SER A 46 19.45 9.77 14.63
N GLU A 47 20.08 10.80 15.19
CA GLU A 47 21.49 11.12 15.05
C GLU A 47 22.33 10.12 15.84
N GLY A 48 23.39 9.61 15.20
CA GLY A 48 24.64 9.17 15.82
C GLY A 48 24.63 7.83 16.59
N CYS A 49 25.32 6.83 16.06
CA CYS A 49 26.62 6.45 16.61
C CYS A 49 27.34 5.50 15.65
N LEU A 50 28.58 5.86 15.33
CA LEU A 50 29.55 5.06 14.59
C LEU A 50 29.97 3.88 15.48
N GLU A 51 29.75 2.64 15.02
CA GLU A 51 30.70 1.55 15.25
C GLU A 51 30.79 0.67 14.01
N THR A 52 31.94 0.79 13.36
CA THR A 52 32.51 -0.15 12.39
C THR A 52 32.86 -1.46 13.09
N GLU A 53 32.49 -2.60 12.51
CA GLU A 53 33.26 -3.86 12.50
C GLU A 53 32.53 -4.89 11.60
N PRO A 54 33.20 -5.93 11.07
CA PRO A 54 33.16 -6.22 9.65
C PRO A 54 32.39 -7.50 9.28
N PHE A 55 32.02 -7.53 8.00
CA PHE A 55 31.61 -8.72 7.26
C PHE A 55 32.60 -9.87 7.44
N SER A 56 32.08 -11.04 7.79
CA SER A 56 32.54 -12.32 7.25
C SER A 56 31.45 -13.37 7.39
N GLU A 57 31.30 -14.17 6.33
CA GLU A 57 30.79 -15.54 6.39
C GLU A 57 29.26 -15.75 6.27
N VAL A 58 28.74 -15.63 5.04
CA VAL A 58 27.99 -16.73 4.37
C VAL A 58 28.17 -16.60 2.84
N LEU A 59 29.26 -17.16 2.33
CA LEU A 59 29.38 -17.55 0.92
C LEU A 59 29.00 -19.03 0.83
N ASN A 60 27.77 -19.33 0.42
CA ASN A 60 27.47 -20.53 -0.38
C ASN A 60 25.99 -20.58 -0.76
N LEU A 61 25.65 -20.14 -1.98
CA LEU A 61 24.65 -20.81 -2.79
C LEU A 61 24.93 -20.51 -4.27
N LYS A 62 25.13 -21.60 -5.00
CA LYS A 62 25.59 -21.71 -6.38
C LYS A 62 24.57 -21.13 -7.37
N SER A 63 25.09 -20.26 -8.25
CA SER A 63 25.00 -20.38 -9.72
C SER A 63 23.62 -20.52 -10.37
N ILE A 64 22.79 -19.46 -10.36
CA ILE A 64 21.97 -19.07 -11.53
C ILE A 64 21.80 -17.53 -11.50
N GLN A 65 22.86 -16.78 -11.83
CA GLN A 65 22.74 -15.41 -12.34
C GLN A 65 23.98 -15.13 -13.19
N LYS A 66 23.85 -15.37 -14.49
CA LYS A 66 24.85 -14.92 -15.46
C LYS A 66 24.17 -14.58 -16.77
N GLU A 67 23.46 -13.45 -16.76
CA GLU A 67 23.46 -12.51 -17.89
C GLU A 67 22.73 -11.23 -17.47
N MET A 68 23.26 -10.09 -17.92
CA MET A 68 22.78 -8.73 -17.67
C MET A 68 23.07 -8.10 -16.31
N ILE A 69 24.36 -8.00 -15.95
CA ILE A 69 24.85 -6.83 -15.20
C ILE A 69 26.14 -6.35 -15.86
N ASN A 70 26.01 -5.47 -16.84
CA ASN A 70 27.11 -4.61 -17.26
C ASN A 70 26.52 -3.25 -17.64
N VAL A 71 26.25 -2.42 -16.63
CA VAL A 71 26.04 -0.98 -16.84
C VAL A 71 26.88 -0.23 -15.82
N SER A 72 27.95 0.31 -16.38
CA SER A 72 28.90 1.29 -15.84
C SER A 72 28.24 2.33 -14.92
N LEU A 73 28.67 2.35 -13.67
CA LEU A 73 28.33 3.36 -12.67
C LEU A 73 29.35 4.50 -12.78
N ALA A 74 29.03 5.52 -13.57
CA ALA A 74 29.84 6.72 -13.68
C ALA A 74 28.94 7.95 -13.87
N TYR A 75 28.55 8.58 -12.77
CA TYR A 75 28.22 10.02 -12.76
C TYR A 75 28.59 10.65 -11.42
N THR A 76 29.80 11.22 -11.43
CA THR A 76 30.22 12.51 -10.85
C THR A 76 29.44 13.06 -9.65
N TYR A 77 30.04 12.90 -8.47
CA TYR A 77 29.85 13.74 -7.30
C TYR A 77 30.81 14.93 -7.39
N LYS A 78 30.32 16.18 -7.33
CA LYS A 78 31.15 17.38 -7.07
C LYS A 78 30.86 17.86 -5.65
N PRO A 79 31.87 18.00 -4.77
CA PRO A 79 31.71 18.44 -3.40
C PRO A 79 31.72 19.98 -3.29
N TRP A 80 30.93 20.53 -2.38
CA TRP A 80 31.15 21.86 -1.81
C TRP A 80 31.54 21.70 -0.34
N VAL A 81 32.62 22.36 0.06
CA VAL A 81 33.25 22.36 1.39
C VAL A 81 33.00 23.75 2.05
N PRO A 82 33.43 24.04 3.30
CA PRO A 82 32.57 24.38 4.43
C PRO A 82 32.70 25.85 4.91
N GLY A 83 31.77 26.30 5.75
CA GLY A 83 31.84 27.61 6.42
C GLY A 83 31.28 27.56 7.84
N HIS A 84 32.03 28.14 8.78
CA HIS A 84 31.99 28.04 10.25
C HIS A 84 30.97 28.97 10.98
N LEU A 85 30.53 28.50 12.17
CA LEU A 85 30.19 29.23 13.44
C LEU A 85 28.95 30.18 13.45
N PHE A 86 28.18 30.45 14.53
CA PHE A 86 28.34 30.43 16.00
C PHE A 86 26.93 30.29 16.69
N PHE A 87 26.96 29.98 17.99
CA PHE A 87 25.97 29.61 19.04
C PHE A 87 24.68 30.43 19.28
N ALA A 88 23.68 29.81 19.94
CA ALA A 88 23.07 30.32 21.19
C ALA A 88 22.17 29.27 21.92
N ASP A 89 22.36 29.17 23.23
CA ASP A 89 21.55 28.44 24.22
C ASP A 89 20.07 28.84 24.23
N ARG A 90 19.18 27.86 24.49
CA ARG A 90 18.01 28.10 25.35
C ARG A 90 17.48 26.80 25.95
N GLU A 91 17.68 26.70 27.25
CA GLU A 91 17.03 25.76 28.17
C GLU A 91 15.58 26.20 28.44
N ALA A 92 14.61 25.28 28.31
CA ALA A 92 13.40 25.17 29.14
C ALA A 92 12.46 24.05 28.61
N ALA A 93 12.40 22.96 29.38
CA ALA A 93 11.28 22.07 29.68
C ALA A 93 10.17 21.81 28.63
N LEU A 94 9.96 20.52 28.30
CA LEU A 94 8.68 19.80 28.50
C LEU A 94 8.80 18.32 28.05
N SER A 95 8.57 17.42 29.00
CA SER A 95 8.19 15.99 28.95
C SER A 95 8.65 15.08 27.80
N PRO A 96 9.33 13.95 28.07
CA PRO A 96 9.52 12.89 27.08
C PRO A 96 8.15 12.26 26.75
N GLN A 97 7.63 12.55 25.56
CA GLN A 97 6.55 11.76 24.97
C GLN A 97 7.06 10.32 24.78
N PRO A 98 6.31 9.28 25.19
CA PRO A 98 6.69 7.91 24.90
C PRO A 98 6.60 7.68 23.39
N SER A 99 7.75 7.65 22.74
CA SER A 99 7.91 7.08 21.41
C SER A 99 7.34 5.66 21.43
N PRO A 100 6.60 5.23 20.41
CA PRO A 100 6.11 3.85 20.39
C PRO A 100 7.32 2.92 20.33
N ASP A 101 7.36 1.94 21.23
CA ASP A 101 8.27 0.80 21.16
C ASP A 101 7.94 -0.03 19.92
N PHE A 102 8.40 0.44 18.76
CA PHE A 102 8.34 -0.34 17.53
C PHE A 102 9.46 -1.37 17.59
N SER A 103 9.13 -2.59 17.99
CA SER A 103 10.05 -3.72 17.80
C SER A 103 10.45 -3.75 16.33
N SER A 104 11.73 -3.54 16.03
CA SER A 104 12.31 -3.56 14.69
C SER A 104 12.30 -4.99 14.14
N LYS A 105 11.11 -5.47 13.78
CA LYS A 105 10.92 -6.71 13.06
C LYS A 105 10.74 -6.34 11.60
N ARG A 106 11.65 -6.83 10.74
CA ARG A 106 11.58 -6.68 9.30
C ARG A 106 10.16 -6.99 8.82
N THR A 107 9.58 -6.12 8.00
CA THR A 107 8.25 -6.32 7.42
C THR A 107 8.21 -7.66 6.72
N GLY A 108 7.31 -8.55 7.16
CA GLY A 108 7.14 -9.85 6.55
C GLY A 108 6.80 -9.71 5.06
N SER A 109 7.38 -10.56 4.22
CA SER A 109 7.13 -10.57 2.77
C SER A 109 5.64 -10.65 2.43
N ALA A 110 4.85 -11.32 3.27
CA ALA A 110 3.40 -11.41 3.15
C ALA A 110 2.69 -10.04 3.24
N LEU A 111 3.12 -9.15 4.14
CA LEU A 111 2.54 -7.81 4.29
C LEU A 111 2.82 -6.95 3.06
N VAL A 112 4.03 -7.03 2.51
CA VAL A 112 4.36 -6.36 1.24
C VAL A 112 3.51 -6.92 0.11
N GLY A 113 3.41 -8.25 0.02
CA GLY A 113 2.62 -8.93 -0.99
C GLY A 113 1.13 -8.59 -0.94
N SER A 114 0.57 -8.30 0.24
CA SER A 114 -0.82 -7.88 0.38
C SER A 114 -1.10 -6.53 -0.26
N VAL A 115 -0.27 -5.53 0.00
CA VAL A 115 -0.41 -4.19 -0.61
C VAL A 115 -0.20 -4.27 -2.12
N MET A 116 0.81 -5.03 -2.57
CA MET A 116 1.04 -5.24 -4.01
C MET A 116 -0.14 -5.92 -4.69
N ALA A 117 -0.79 -6.89 -4.03
CA ALA A 117 -1.97 -7.55 -4.56
C ALA A 117 -3.17 -6.59 -4.68
N LEU A 118 -3.38 -5.69 -3.72
CA LEU A 118 -4.41 -4.65 -3.82
C LEU A 118 -4.15 -3.73 -5.01
N LEU A 119 -2.91 -3.23 -5.16
CA LEU A 119 -2.54 -2.36 -6.28
C LEU A 119 -2.76 -3.07 -7.63
N ALA A 120 -2.32 -4.32 -7.77
CA ALA A 120 -2.53 -5.10 -9.00
C ALA A 120 -4.03 -5.37 -9.28
N THR A 121 -4.84 -5.55 -8.23
CA THR A 121 -6.30 -5.68 -8.33
C THR A 121 -6.93 -4.40 -8.88
N PHE A 122 -6.50 -3.23 -8.39
CA PHE A 122 -6.97 -1.93 -8.88
C PHE A 122 -6.47 -1.62 -10.30
N GLU A 123 -5.25 -2.01 -10.64
CA GLU A 123 -4.71 -1.90 -12.00
C GLU A 123 -5.56 -2.71 -12.98
N SER A 124 -5.90 -3.95 -12.62
CA SER A 124 -6.75 -4.84 -13.43
C SER A 124 -8.19 -4.34 -13.59
N ALA A 125 -8.66 -3.51 -12.66
CA ALA A 125 -9.91 -2.76 -12.78
C ALA A 125 -9.78 -1.48 -13.64
N ASN A 126 -8.56 -1.06 -13.98
CA ASN A 126 -8.25 0.18 -14.70
C ASN A 126 -8.75 1.44 -13.97
N VAL A 127 -8.61 1.45 -12.64
CA VAL A 127 -9.04 2.58 -11.78
C VAL A 127 -7.88 3.32 -11.12
N LEU A 128 -6.65 2.82 -11.26
CA LEU A 128 -5.49 3.47 -10.67
C LEU A 128 -5.27 4.86 -11.29
N PRO A 129 -4.86 5.86 -10.48
CA PRO A 129 -4.35 7.12 -11.00
C PRO A 129 -3.15 6.87 -11.93
N PRO A 130 -2.86 7.78 -12.88
CA PRO A 130 -1.69 7.63 -13.73
C PRO A 130 -0.40 7.52 -12.92
N GLU A 131 0.51 6.65 -13.35
CA GLU A 131 1.83 6.47 -12.72
C GLU A 131 2.61 7.78 -12.62
N GLY A 132 3.38 7.92 -11.53
CA GLY A 132 4.21 9.11 -11.29
C GLY A 132 3.44 10.37 -10.86
N THR A 133 2.11 10.31 -10.76
CA THR A 133 1.31 11.42 -10.23
C THR A 133 1.37 11.47 -8.69
N SER A 134 1.10 12.64 -8.12
CA SER A 134 0.97 12.80 -6.67
C SER A 134 -0.12 11.89 -6.10
N GLN A 135 -1.22 11.71 -6.82
CA GLN A 135 -2.34 10.85 -6.42
C GLN A 135 -1.94 9.36 -6.40
N ALA A 136 -1.14 8.90 -7.37
CA ALA A 136 -0.58 7.54 -7.35
C ALA A 136 0.30 7.31 -6.11
N ASN A 137 1.22 8.24 -5.81
CA ASN A 137 2.07 8.16 -4.62
C ASN A 137 1.25 8.21 -3.33
N GLN A 138 0.21 9.04 -3.29
CA GLN A 138 -0.70 9.16 -2.16
C GLN A 138 -1.43 7.84 -1.88
N LEU A 139 -1.96 7.18 -2.91
CA LEU A 139 -2.63 5.89 -2.78
C LEU A 139 -1.70 4.82 -2.20
N ILE A 140 -0.49 4.70 -2.76
CA ILE A 140 0.51 3.73 -2.29
C ILE A 140 0.86 4.02 -0.82
N HIS A 141 1.14 5.27 -0.49
CA HIS A 141 1.45 5.71 0.86
C HIS A 141 0.30 5.35 1.83
N GLY A 142 -0.93 5.75 1.50
CA GLY A 142 -2.10 5.49 2.32
C GLY A 142 -2.33 4.01 2.59
N LEU A 143 -2.20 3.14 1.59
CA LEU A 143 -2.35 1.69 1.76
C LEU A 143 -1.27 1.09 2.67
N ILE A 144 -0.01 1.50 2.49
CA ILE A 144 1.11 1.03 3.32
C ILE A 144 0.91 1.46 4.77
N GLN A 145 0.58 2.73 5.00
CA GLN A 145 0.41 3.25 6.35
C GLN A 145 -0.84 2.68 7.02
N MET A 146 -1.94 2.50 6.28
CA MET A 146 -3.14 1.83 6.80
C MET A 146 -2.84 0.40 7.25
N GLN A 147 -2.12 -0.36 6.43
CA GLN A 147 -1.67 -1.69 6.84
C GLN A 147 -0.76 -1.64 8.07
N ALA A 148 0.16 -0.69 8.13
CA ALA A 148 1.03 -0.52 9.30
C ALA A 148 0.22 -0.21 10.56
N ALA A 149 -0.78 0.68 10.48
CA ALA A 149 -1.68 1.00 11.59
C ALA A 149 -2.43 -0.24 12.08
N LEU A 150 -3.01 -1.03 11.16
CA LEU A 150 -3.78 -2.22 11.52
C LEU A 150 -2.90 -3.34 12.11
N VAL A 151 -1.70 -3.54 11.59
CA VAL A 151 -0.83 -4.66 11.99
C VAL A 151 0.03 -4.34 13.22
N LYS A 152 0.40 -3.08 13.43
CA LYS A 152 1.37 -2.69 14.48
C LYS A 152 0.75 -1.91 15.63
N SER A 153 -0.44 -1.35 15.47
CA SER A 153 -1.06 -0.59 16.55
C SER A 153 -1.49 -1.50 17.69
N GLN A 154 -1.27 -1.03 18.91
CA GLN A 154 -1.78 -1.65 20.15
C GLN A 154 -3.00 -0.87 20.70
N SER A 155 -3.56 0.08 19.93
CA SER A 155 -4.74 0.85 20.34
C SER A 155 -5.98 -0.05 20.35
N SER A 156 -6.64 -0.12 21.51
CA SER A 156 -7.94 -0.78 21.65
C SER A 156 -9.00 -0.11 20.79
N GLU A 157 -8.97 1.23 20.64
CA GLU A 157 -9.96 1.95 19.84
C GLU A 157 -9.92 1.55 18.36
N LEU A 158 -8.73 1.38 17.78
CA LEU A 158 -8.61 0.89 16.40
C LEU A 158 -8.99 -0.58 16.29
N SER A 159 -8.57 -1.40 17.25
CA SER A 159 -8.94 -2.82 17.30
C SER A 159 -10.45 -3.01 17.38
N ASP A 160 -11.15 -2.24 18.22
CA ASP A 160 -12.60 -2.29 18.40
C ASP A 160 -13.32 -1.79 17.14
N TYR A 161 -12.85 -0.68 16.55
CA TYR A 161 -13.41 -0.15 15.30
C TYR A 161 -13.30 -1.17 14.17
N PHE A 162 -12.12 -1.76 14.02
CA PHE A 162 -11.82 -2.75 13.00
C PHE A 162 -12.60 -4.05 13.22
N SER A 163 -12.67 -4.54 14.45
CA SER A 163 -13.44 -5.74 14.80
C SER A 163 -14.92 -5.55 14.49
N ALA A 164 -15.50 -4.43 14.89
CA ALA A 164 -16.90 -4.10 14.59
C ALA A 164 -17.15 -3.98 13.08
N ALA A 165 -16.20 -3.45 12.31
CA ALA A 165 -16.30 -3.37 10.84
C ALA A 165 -16.35 -4.77 10.20
N VAL A 166 -15.45 -5.65 10.63
CA VAL A 166 -15.34 -7.02 10.11
C VAL A 166 -16.54 -7.87 10.54
N GLU A 167 -16.96 -7.81 11.80
CA GLU A 167 -18.15 -8.52 12.29
C GLU A 167 -19.42 -8.09 11.55
N GLN A 168 -19.58 -6.80 11.30
CA GLN A 168 -20.75 -6.28 10.58
C GLN A 168 -20.79 -6.74 9.11
N ARG A 169 -19.64 -6.84 8.43
CA ARG A 169 -19.59 -7.18 7.01
C ARG A 169 -19.48 -8.68 6.75
N PHE A 170 -18.75 -9.40 7.61
CA PHE A 170 -18.34 -10.79 7.41
C PHE A 170 -18.57 -11.64 8.67
N GLU A 171 -19.73 -11.53 9.32
CA GLU A 171 -20.09 -12.22 10.58
C GLU A 171 -19.51 -13.65 10.68
N LYS A 172 -19.74 -14.50 9.68
CA LYS A 172 -19.29 -15.90 9.64
C LYS A 172 -17.78 -16.10 9.52
N GLU A 173 -17.07 -15.17 8.89
CA GLU A 173 -15.62 -15.25 8.61
C GLU A 173 -14.81 -14.34 9.54
N SER A 174 -15.49 -13.56 10.38
CA SER A 174 -14.92 -12.48 11.18
C SER A 174 -13.73 -12.93 12.03
N THR A 175 -13.89 -14.00 12.80
CA THR A 175 -12.83 -14.54 13.66
C THR A 175 -11.57 -14.90 12.87
N GLY A 176 -11.72 -15.51 11.70
CA GLY A 176 -10.59 -15.90 10.85
C GLY A 176 -9.87 -14.68 10.28
N LEU A 177 -10.62 -13.70 9.79
CA LEU A 177 -10.07 -12.45 9.24
C LEU A 177 -9.33 -11.62 10.30
N LEU A 178 -9.85 -11.57 11.54
CA LEU A 178 -9.21 -10.85 12.64
C LEU A 178 -7.93 -11.55 13.11
N GLN A 179 -7.93 -12.88 13.21
CA GLN A 179 -6.75 -13.64 13.63
C GLN A 179 -5.62 -13.61 12.59
N SER A 180 -5.95 -13.56 11.30
CA SER A 180 -4.94 -13.61 10.24
C SER A 180 -4.24 -12.29 9.99
N ILE A 181 -4.72 -11.15 10.52
CA ILE A 181 -4.28 -9.82 10.08
C ILE A 181 -2.76 -9.60 10.18
N HIS A 182 -2.11 -10.08 11.24
CA HIS A 182 -0.66 -9.94 11.41
C HIS A 182 0.16 -10.77 10.42
N GLN A 183 -0.45 -11.76 9.79
CA GLN A 183 0.16 -12.66 8.81
C GLN A 183 -0.22 -12.27 7.37
N SER A 184 -1.50 -11.99 7.13
CA SER A 184 -2.05 -11.69 5.80
C SER A 184 -1.96 -10.22 5.42
N GLY A 185 -1.88 -9.29 6.39
CA GLY A 185 -1.91 -7.86 6.15
C GLY A 185 -3.29 -7.35 5.74
N LEU A 186 -3.32 -6.20 5.07
CA LEU A 186 -4.54 -5.54 4.60
C LEU A 186 -5.06 -6.24 3.34
N THR A 187 -6.10 -7.07 3.47
CA THR A 187 -6.72 -7.80 2.36
C THR A 187 -7.87 -7.00 1.72
N SER A 188 -8.36 -7.45 0.56
CA SER A 188 -9.53 -6.83 -0.09
C SER A 188 -10.80 -6.90 0.79
N LYS A 189 -11.03 -8.01 1.49
CA LYS A 189 -12.16 -8.16 2.43
C LYS A 189 -12.03 -7.20 3.62
N LEU A 190 -10.83 -7.09 4.21
CA LEU A 190 -10.62 -6.16 5.32
C LEU A 190 -10.82 -4.71 4.89
N LEU A 191 -10.33 -4.35 3.70
CA LEU A 191 -10.53 -3.01 3.15
C LEU A 191 -12.02 -2.73 2.88
N GLU A 192 -12.76 -3.68 2.32
CA GLU A 192 -14.21 -3.56 2.13
C GLU A 192 -14.98 -3.36 3.44
N ALA A 193 -14.62 -4.12 4.47
CA ALA A 193 -15.23 -4.00 5.79
C ALA A 193 -15.03 -2.58 6.35
N LEU A 194 -13.80 -2.06 6.28
CA LEU A 194 -13.48 -0.71 6.72
C LEU A 194 -14.22 0.37 5.92
N VAL A 195 -14.23 0.27 4.58
CA VAL A 195 -14.97 1.20 3.71
C VAL A 195 -16.47 1.17 4.00
N SER A 196 -17.05 -0.03 4.09
CA SER A 196 -18.48 -0.19 4.38
C SER A 196 -18.87 0.35 5.75
N TYR A 197 -18.01 0.13 6.75
CA TYR A 197 -18.26 0.58 8.12
C TYR A 197 -18.05 2.08 8.28
N ASN A 198 -17.07 2.67 7.59
CA ASN A 198 -16.81 4.11 7.59
C ASN A 198 -18.00 4.93 7.09
N HIS A 199 -18.71 4.45 6.07
CA HIS A 199 -19.95 5.09 5.61
C HIS A 199 -21.07 5.14 6.67
N LYS A 200 -21.04 4.23 7.66
CA LYS A 200 -22.03 4.20 8.75
C LYS A 200 -21.54 4.92 10.00
N ILE A 201 -20.26 4.73 10.32
CA ILE A 201 -19.59 5.25 11.51
C ILE A 201 -18.26 5.85 11.04
N PRO A 202 -18.24 7.15 10.68
CA PRO A 202 -17.07 7.80 10.11
C PRO A 202 -15.86 7.77 11.06
N MET A 203 -14.75 7.16 10.63
CA MET A 203 -13.54 7.06 11.46
C MET A 203 -12.92 8.43 11.74
N TRP A 204 -13.08 9.36 10.80
CA TRP A 204 -12.54 10.73 10.88
C TRP A 204 -13.36 11.68 11.75
N GLU A 205 -14.44 11.20 12.36
CA GLU A 205 -15.20 11.94 13.38
C GLU A 205 -14.84 11.50 14.80
N LYS A 206 -14.02 10.45 14.95
CA LYS A 206 -13.60 9.90 16.23
C LYS A 206 -12.22 10.46 16.63
N PRO A 207 -12.11 11.35 17.64
CA PRO A 207 -10.85 12.01 17.98
C PRO A 207 -9.70 11.06 18.31
N ALA A 208 -9.99 9.92 18.94
CA ALA A 208 -8.99 8.89 19.25
C ALA A 208 -8.38 8.27 17.98
N LEU A 209 -9.21 7.93 16.99
CA LEU A 209 -8.75 7.38 15.72
C LEU A 209 -7.98 8.42 14.90
N ILE A 210 -8.43 9.67 14.89
CA ILE A 210 -7.72 10.76 14.19
C ILE A 210 -6.28 10.89 14.73
N LYS A 211 -6.11 10.95 16.05
CA LYS A 211 -4.78 11.04 16.68
C LYS A 211 -3.91 9.83 16.36
N LEU A 212 -4.52 8.64 16.32
CA LEU A 212 -3.82 7.42 15.97
C LEU A 212 -3.35 7.44 14.51
N PHE A 213 -4.23 7.79 13.58
CA PHE A 213 -3.92 7.86 12.15
C PHE A 213 -2.84 8.90 11.85
N GLN A 214 -2.85 10.03 12.55
CA GLN A 214 -1.77 11.01 12.47
C GLN A 214 -0.40 10.42 12.86
N ARG A 215 -0.34 9.55 13.88
CA ARG A 215 0.91 8.86 14.28
C ARG A 215 1.45 7.93 13.18
N TYR A 216 0.56 7.37 12.38
CA TYR A 216 0.91 6.53 11.23
C TYR A 216 1.01 7.33 9.92
N ASN A 217 0.99 8.66 9.97
CA ASN A 217 0.99 9.54 8.79
C ASN A 217 -0.17 9.29 7.83
N ILE A 218 -1.31 8.79 8.30
CA ILE A 218 -2.52 8.64 7.50
C ILE A 218 -3.35 9.91 7.66
N SER A 219 -3.63 10.57 6.53
CA SER A 219 -4.51 11.71 6.48
C SER A 219 -5.91 11.32 5.97
N ARG A 220 -6.91 12.17 6.24
CA ARG A 220 -8.26 11.99 5.69
C ARG A 220 -8.26 11.93 4.16
N PRO A 221 -7.54 12.80 3.42
CA PRO A 221 -7.42 12.68 1.97
C PRO A 221 -6.85 11.33 1.50
N ASP A 222 -5.92 10.71 2.24
CA ASP A 222 -5.39 9.39 1.87
C ASP A 222 -6.49 8.33 1.93
N TRP A 223 -7.29 8.35 3.00
CA TRP A 223 -8.43 7.45 3.15
C TRP A 223 -9.50 7.67 2.09
N GLU A 224 -9.90 8.92 1.85
CA GLU A 224 -10.91 9.27 0.84
C GLU A 224 -10.48 8.79 -0.57
N LEU A 225 -9.18 8.89 -0.88
CA LEU A 225 -8.64 8.34 -2.12
C LEU A 225 -8.71 6.81 -2.16
N ILE A 226 -8.33 6.12 -1.08
CA ILE A 226 -8.43 4.65 -1.00
C ILE A 226 -9.87 4.20 -1.18
N GLU A 227 -10.81 4.82 -0.47
CA GLU A 227 -12.24 4.54 -0.51
C GLU A 227 -12.82 4.71 -1.92
N LYS A 228 -12.47 5.83 -2.58
CA LYS A 228 -12.86 6.08 -3.97
C LYS A 228 -12.36 4.98 -4.91
N ILE A 229 -11.06 4.68 -4.87
CA ILE A 229 -10.44 3.70 -5.77
C ILE A 229 -11.01 2.29 -5.52
N PHE A 230 -11.25 1.94 -4.27
CA PHE A 230 -11.86 0.67 -3.91
C PHE A 230 -13.28 0.55 -4.48
N GLY A 231 -14.12 1.58 -4.29
CA GLY A 231 -15.48 1.60 -4.82
C GLY A 231 -15.55 1.54 -6.35
N GLU A 232 -14.66 2.28 -7.04
CA GLU A 232 -14.55 2.22 -8.50
C GLU A 232 -14.12 0.82 -8.97
N ALA A 233 -13.18 0.17 -8.28
CA ALA A 233 -12.77 -1.20 -8.58
C ALA A 233 -13.90 -2.20 -8.37
N GLU A 234 -14.64 -2.11 -7.26
CA GLU A 234 -15.77 -3.00 -6.96
C GLU A 234 -16.83 -2.92 -8.07
N VAL A 235 -17.18 -1.70 -8.50
CA VAL A 235 -18.11 -1.48 -9.61
C VAL A 235 -17.57 -2.09 -10.91
N ALA A 236 -16.28 -1.89 -11.22
CA ALA A 236 -15.65 -2.42 -12.42
C ALA A 236 -15.66 -3.96 -12.46
N TYR A 237 -15.33 -4.63 -11.36
CA TYR A 237 -15.39 -6.10 -11.28
C TYR A 237 -16.82 -6.64 -11.36
N ARG A 238 -17.76 -5.98 -10.68
CA ARG A 238 -19.18 -6.34 -10.76
C ARG A 238 -19.72 -6.24 -12.19
N MET A 239 -19.37 -5.19 -12.94
CA MET A 239 -19.74 -5.07 -14.36
C MET A 239 -19.13 -6.17 -15.25
N LYS A 240 -17.97 -6.72 -14.86
CA LYS A 240 -17.32 -7.85 -15.53
C LYS A 240 -17.86 -9.21 -15.06
N GLY A 241 -18.85 -9.24 -14.16
CA GLY A 241 -19.38 -10.49 -13.59
C GLY A 241 -18.39 -11.23 -12.69
N SER A 242 -17.42 -10.53 -12.09
CA SER A 242 -16.41 -11.10 -11.21
C SER A 242 -16.36 -10.40 -9.85
N SER A 243 -15.73 -11.04 -8.87
CA SER A 243 -15.53 -10.52 -7.52
C SER A 243 -14.17 -9.84 -7.41
N ILE A 244 -14.14 -8.67 -6.76
CA ILE A 244 -12.89 -7.99 -6.41
C ILE A 244 -12.03 -8.85 -5.47
N HIS A 245 -12.64 -9.69 -4.63
CA HIS A 245 -11.92 -10.58 -3.72
C HIS A 245 -11.23 -11.72 -4.46
N ASP A 246 -11.92 -12.34 -5.41
CA ASP A 246 -11.34 -13.42 -6.20
C ASP A 246 -10.16 -12.90 -7.03
N ALA A 247 -10.29 -11.69 -7.58
CA ALA A 247 -9.20 -11.00 -8.27
C ALA A 247 -8.02 -10.70 -7.33
N TYR A 248 -8.30 -10.24 -6.11
CA TYR A 248 -7.27 -10.04 -5.09
C TYR A 248 -6.54 -11.34 -4.73
N GLU A 249 -7.25 -12.43 -4.48
CA GLU A 249 -6.63 -13.73 -4.14
C GLU A 249 -5.76 -14.26 -5.30
N LEU A 250 -6.22 -14.09 -6.55
CA LEU A 250 -5.44 -14.43 -7.73
C LEU A 250 -4.11 -13.67 -7.80
N TRP A 251 -4.13 -12.37 -7.51
CA TRP A 251 -2.91 -11.57 -7.45
C TRP A 251 -2.07 -11.94 -6.23
N ARG A 252 -2.70 -12.12 -5.07
CA ARG A 252 -2.02 -12.44 -3.81
C ARG A 252 -1.17 -13.70 -3.92
N ALA A 253 -1.68 -14.74 -4.59
CA ALA A 253 -0.98 -16.01 -4.84
C ALA A 253 0.28 -15.87 -5.73
N GLN A 254 0.42 -14.76 -6.44
CA GLN A 254 1.59 -14.42 -7.27
C GLN A 254 2.57 -13.49 -6.54
N MET A 255 2.17 -12.91 -5.41
CA MET A 255 2.97 -11.95 -4.65
C MET A 255 3.82 -12.63 -3.55
N PRO A 256 4.88 -11.97 -3.06
CA PRO A 256 5.68 -12.48 -1.95
C PRO A 256 4.85 -12.88 -0.73
N GLY A 257 5.17 -14.03 -0.14
CA GLY A 257 4.43 -14.58 1.01
C GLY A 257 2.98 -14.97 0.71
N GLY A 258 2.59 -15.14 -0.56
CA GLY A 258 1.22 -15.51 -0.97
C GLY A 258 0.98 -17.00 -1.16
N ARG A 259 2.06 -17.80 -1.13
CA ARG A 259 2.02 -19.26 -1.09
C ARG A 259 2.52 -19.64 0.31
N SER A 260 1.61 -20.06 1.18
CA SER A 260 1.92 -20.63 2.50
C SER A 260 1.20 -21.96 2.59
#